data_AF-A0A356WQS9-F1
#
_entry.id   AF-A0A356WQS9-F1
#
_cell.length_a   1.000
_cell.length_b   1.000
_cell.length_c   1.000
_cell.angle_alpha   90.00
_cell.angle_beta   90.00
_cell.angle_gamma   90.00
#
_symmetry.space_group_name_H-M   'P 1'
#
loop_
_entity.id
_entity.type
_entity.pdbx_description
1 polymer ?
#
loop_
_entity_poly.entity_id
_entity_poly.type
_entity_poly.pdbx_seq_one_letter_code
_entity_poly.pdbx_strand_id
1 'polypeptide(L)' 'GTRTAFDFAYITIHGTPGEDGVLQGYLDMLNIPYSNCGVLASALTFSKFTCNHFLKSFGFNVAESVILRSRES' A
#
# COMPACT_ATOMS: atom_id res chain seq x y z
N GLY A 1 -26.15 11.99 18.01
CA GLY A 1 -26.29 11.19 16.78
C GLY A 1 -25.90 9.76 17.06
N THR A 2 -26.47 8.80 16.32
CA THR A 2 -26.20 7.36 16.49
C THR A 2 -24.80 7.02 15.98
N ARG A 3 -24.05 6.18 16.69
CA ARG A 3 -22.77 5.61 16.23
C ARG A 3 -23.01 4.18 15.75
N THR A 4 -22.46 3.84 14.59
CA THR A 4 -22.46 2.48 14.04
C THR A 4 -21.04 1.92 14.11
N ALA A 5 -20.90 0.70 14.62
CA ALA A 5 -19.64 -0.05 14.60
C ALA A 5 -19.68 -1.06 13.44
N PHE A 6 -18.53 -1.27 12.79
CA PHE A 6 -18.36 -2.25 11.72
C PHE A 6 -17.43 -3.35 12.21
N ASP A 7 -17.79 -4.61 11.95
CA ASP A 7 -16.96 -5.76 12.32
C ASP A 7 -15.79 -5.97 11.35
N PHE A 8 -15.93 -5.51 10.10
CA PHE A 8 -14.97 -5.72 9.03
C PHE A 8 -15.17 -4.73 7.87
N ALA A 9 -14.07 -4.35 7.21
CA ALA A 9 -14.07 -3.53 5.99
C ALA A 9 -13.53 -4.31 4.78
N TYR A 10 -14.38 -4.54 3.78
CA TYR A 10 -13.95 -5.13 2.50
C TYR A 10 -13.52 -4.02 1.54
N ILE A 11 -12.22 -3.93 1.25
CA ILE A 11 -11.65 -2.85 0.44
C ILE A 11 -11.68 -3.25 -1.04
N THR A 12 -12.41 -2.50 -1.86
CA THR A 12 -12.54 -2.68 -3.33
C THR A 12 -12.03 -1.47 -4.11
N ILE A 13 -11.22 -0.64 -3.48
CA ILE A 13 -10.67 0.58 -4.07
C ILE A 13 -9.31 0.24 -4.64
N HIS A 14 -9.12 0.48 -5.94
CA HIS A 14 -7.82 0.33 -6.61
C HIS A 14 -7.00 1.61 -6.50
N GLY A 15 -5.67 1.47 -6.52
CA GLY A 15 -4.77 2.61 -6.42
C GLY A 15 -4.82 3.31 -5.08
N THR A 16 -4.47 4.60 -5.07
CA THR A 16 -4.60 5.46 -3.89
C THR A 16 -6.07 5.79 -3.65
N PRO A 17 -6.62 5.61 -2.42
CA PRO A 17 -5.95 5.22 -1.17
C PRO A 17 -6.10 3.73 -0.76
N GLY A 18 -6.60 2.87 -1.64
CA GLY A 18 -7.02 1.50 -1.30
C GLY A 18 -5.91 0.44 -1.31
N GLU A 19 -4.87 0.64 -2.11
CA GLU A 19 -3.80 -0.35 -2.33
C GLU A 19 -2.42 0.17 -1.88
N ASP A 20 -2.31 1.41 -1.41
CA ASP A 20 -1.05 2.10 -1.11
C ASP A 20 -0.74 2.21 0.40
N GLY A 21 -1.58 1.65 1.26
CA GLY A 21 -1.39 1.63 2.71
C GLY A 21 -2.14 2.73 3.47
N VAL A 22 -2.74 3.71 2.78
CA VAL A 22 -3.42 4.83 3.43
C VAL A 22 -4.69 4.38 4.15
N LEU A 23 -5.56 3.64 3.46
CA LEU A 23 -6.81 3.17 4.06
C LEU A 23 -6.57 2.10 5.13
N GLN A 24 -5.55 1.26 4.94
CA GLN A 24 -5.10 0.26 5.91
C GLN A 24 -4.70 0.93 7.22
N GLY A 25 -3.86 1.96 7.17
CA GLY A 25 -3.41 2.68 8.36
C GLY A 25 -4.56 3.36 9.09
N TYR A 26 -5.52 3.91 8.35
CA TYR A 26 -6.74 4.47 8.96
C TYR A 26 -7.57 3.40 9.69
N LEU A 27 -7.76 2.23 9.09
CA LEU A 27 -8.52 1.13 9.70
C LEU A 27 -7.78 0.48 10.88
N ASP A 28 -6.46 0.39 10.81
CA ASP A 28 -5.60 -0.03 11.93
C ASP A 28 -5.79 0.91 13.13
N MET A 29 -5.81 2.23 12.92
CA MET A 29 -6.06 3.22 13.99
C MET A 29 -7.46 3.07 14.62
N LEU A 30 -8.43 2.61 13.84
CA LEU A 30 -9.80 2.36 14.32
C LEU A 30 -9.98 0.96 14.91
N ASN A 31 -8.97 0.09 14.85
CA ASN A 31 -9.06 -1.33 15.19
C ASN A 31 -10.17 -2.06 14.41
N ILE A 32 -10.37 -1.70 13.13
CA ILE A 32 -11.34 -2.36 12.25
C ILE A 32 -10.57 -3.31 11.32
N PRO A 33 -10.81 -4.63 11.37
CA PRO A 33 -10.20 -5.58 10.44
C PRO A 33 -10.61 -5.33 8.98
N TYR A 34 -9.74 -5.69 8.03
CA TYR A 34 -9.97 -5.50 6.60
C TYR A 34 -9.39 -6.61 5.71
N SER A 35 -9.75 -6.60 4.41
CA SER A 35 -9.53 -7.71 3.48
C SER A 35 -8.17 -7.81 2.81
N ASN A 36 -7.34 -6.76 2.84
CA ASN A 36 -6.05 -6.74 2.16
C ASN A 36 -4.87 -6.79 3.14
N CYS A 37 -3.65 -6.67 2.62
CA CYS A 37 -2.43 -6.68 3.42
C CYS A 37 -2.26 -5.39 4.22
N GLY A 38 -1.44 -5.42 5.28
CA GLY A 38 -1.18 -4.24 6.11
C GLY A 38 -0.33 -3.17 5.43
N VAL A 39 -0.24 -2.00 6.08
CA VAL A 39 0.36 -0.75 5.57
C VAL A 39 1.71 -0.96 4.88
N LEU A 40 2.65 -1.65 5.52
CA LEU A 40 3.99 -1.85 4.97
C LEU A 40 3.96 -2.61 3.65
N ALA A 41 3.20 -3.70 3.58
CA ALA A 41 3.12 -4.53 2.39
C ALA A 41 2.41 -3.77 1.25
N SER A 42 1.32 -3.05 1.55
CA SER A 42 0.63 -2.20 0.57
C SER A 42 1.56 -1.14 0.00
N ALA A 43 2.21 -0.33 0.86
CA ALA A 43 3.09 0.76 0.42
C ALA A 43 4.30 0.24 -0.38
N LEU A 44 4.91 -0.87 0.06
CA LEU A 44 6.06 -1.47 -0.61
C LEU A 44 5.70 -1.98 -2.00
N THR A 45 4.58 -2.72 -2.11
CA THR A 45 4.16 -3.35 -3.38
C THR A 45 3.55 -2.35 -4.36
N PHE A 46 2.93 -1.27 -3.87
CA PHE A 46 2.36 -0.21 -4.69
C PHE A 46 3.43 0.59 -5.46
N SER A 47 4.58 0.84 -4.84
CA SER A 47 5.70 1.54 -5.47
C SER A 47 6.53 0.59 -6.33
N LYS A 48 6.43 0.70 -7.66
CA LYS A 48 7.23 -0.12 -8.60
C LYS A 48 8.73 -0.05 -8.31
N PHE A 49 9.26 1.15 -8.06
CA PHE A 49 10.67 1.33 -7.75
C PHE A 49 11.06 0.61 -6.45
N THR A 50 10.31 0.85 -5.37
CA THR A 50 10.61 0.28 -4.05
C THR A 50 10.45 -1.24 -4.07
N CYS A 51 9.38 -1.75 -4.68
CA CYS A 51 9.12 -3.17 -4.85
C CYS A 51 10.26 -3.86 -5.63
N ASN A 52 10.63 -3.32 -6.80
CA ASN A 52 11.71 -3.90 -7.61
C ASN A 52 13.05 -3.85 -6.88
N HIS A 53 13.37 -2.76 -6.20
CA HIS A 53 14.62 -2.64 -5.45
C HIS A 53 14.67 -3.62 -4.26
N PHE A 54 13.55 -3.78 -3.56
CA PHE A 54 13.41 -4.77 -2.50
C PHE A 54 13.59 -6.18 -3.05
N LEU A 55 12.91 -6.57 -4.13
CA LEU A 55 13.08 -7.90 -4.74
C LEU A 55 14.52 -8.13 -5.24
N LYS A 56 15.15 -7.11 -5.84
CA LYS A 56 16.55 -7.19 -6.31
C LYS A 56 17.52 -7.47 -5.16
N SER A 57 17.28 -6.92 -3.97
CA SER A 57 18.16 -7.16 -2.81
C SER A 57 18.13 -8.60 -2.31
N PHE A 58 17.08 -9.37 -2.62
CA PHE A 58 16.97 -10.81 -2.37
C PHE A 58 17.44 -11.68 -3.55
N GLY A 59 17.99 -11.09 -4.61
CA GLY A 59 18.51 -11.83 -5.76
C GLY A 59 17.46 -12.22 -6.81
N PHE A 60 16.27 -11.62 -6.79
CA PHE A 60 15.29 -11.81 -7.86
C PHE A 60 15.64 -10.97 -9.09
N ASN A 61 15.42 -11.54 -10.28
CA ASN A 61 15.57 -10.82 -11.54
C ASN A 61 14.43 -9.81 -11.70
N VAL A 62 14.79 -8.53 -11.80
CA VAL A 62 13.88 -7.41 -12.08
C VAL A 62 14.44 -6.57 -13.22
N ALA A 63 13.58 -5.86 -13.95
CA ALA A 63 14.02 -4.99 -15.03
C ALA A 63 14.81 -3.78 -14.50
N GLU A 64 15.88 -3.41 -15.21
CA GLU A 64 16.62 -2.17 -14.92
C GLU A 64 15.70 -0.95 -15.12
N SER A 65 15.75 -0.01 -14.19
CA SER A 65 14.87 1.17 -14.19
C SER A 65 15.52 2.36 -13.48
N VAL A 66 15.13 3.57 -13.87
CA VAL A 66 15.54 4.83 -13.24
C VAL A 66 14.29 5.55 -12.73
N ILE A 67 14.38 6.22 -11.57
CA ILE A 67 13.30 7.09 -11.09
C ILE A 67 13.47 8.46 -11.72
N LEU A 68 12.38 8.99 -12.28
CA LEU A 68 12.28 10.39 -12.67
C LEU A 68 11.32 11.10 -11.72
N ARG A 69 11.76 12.21 -11.14
CA ARG A 69 10.92 13.04 -10.26
C ARG A 69 10.53 14.32 -10.99
N SER A 70 9.29 14.78 -10.79
CA SER A 70 8.71 15.98 -11.43
C SER A 70 9.49 17.29 -11.16
N ARG A 71 10.49 17.29 -10.29
CA ARG A 71 11.32 18.47 -9.94
C ARG A 71 12.82 18.25 -10.18
N GLU A 72 13.19 17.18 -10.88
CA GLU A 72 14.55 17.00 -11.37
C GLU A 72 14.58 17.48 -12.83
N SER A 73 14.85 18.78 -13.00
CA SER A 73 15.16 19.45 -14.27
C SER A 73 16.13 20.59 -13.99
#